data_AF-A0A3D6EQX9-F1
#
_entry.id   AF-A0A3D6EQX9-F1
#
_cell.length_a   1.000
_cell.length_b   1.000
_cell.length_c   1.000
_cell.angle_alpha   90.00
_cell.angle_beta   90.00
_cell.angle_gamma   90.00
#
_symmetry.space_group_name_H-M   'P 1'
#
loop_
_entity.id
_entity.type
_entity.pdbx_description
1 polymer ?
#
loop_
_entity_poly.entity_id
_entity_poly.type
_entity_poly.pdbx_seq_one_letter_code
_entity_poly.pdbx_strand_id
1 'polypeptide(L)'
;DGSESGEGLRLIGTDGYIDMGWSSVKVKHHKIHNEPGYGGWDSFDTFTEAQQKEYEKWYKAKYPKKPGTILPSDLEYMAPEDYSANLDHHINFYKGIREKAPIVEDALFGMQAAGPALATNKSYFDKAIVKWNPETAQLA
;
A
#
# COMPACT_ATOMS: atom_id res chain seq x y z
N ASP A 1 -1.97 -9.25 -9.32
CA ASP A 1 -0.55 -9.62 -9.41
C ASP A 1 0.09 -8.63 -10.35
N GLY A 2 1.07 -7.86 -9.87
CA GLY A 2 1.70 -6.76 -10.62
C GLY A 2 1.08 -5.40 -10.30
N SER A 3 1.88 -4.51 -9.70
CA SER A 3 1.56 -3.09 -9.67
C SER A 3 1.70 -2.55 -11.09
N GLU A 4 0.62 -1.99 -11.62
CA GLU A 4 0.58 -1.27 -12.91
C GLU A 4 1.53 -0.05 -12.94
N SER A 5 2.14 0.30 -11.80
CA SER A 5 2.90 1.53 -11.57
C SER A 5 4.44 1.40 -11.54
N GLY A 6 5.02 0.26 -11.94
CA GLY A 6 6.48 0.08 -12.01
C GLY A 6 7.14 -0.44 -10.72
N GLU A 7 8.46 -0.29 -10.62
CA GLU A 7 9.28 -0.68 -9.45
C GLU A 7 9.09 0.29 -8.29
N GLY A 8 8.65 -0.20 -7.13
CA GLY A 8 8.52 0.60 -5.90
C GLY A 8 7.63 -0.08 -4.86
N LEU A 9 7.75 0.34 -3.59
CA LEU A 9 6.90 -0.11 -2.49
C LEU A 9 5.92 1.02 -2.12
N ARG A 10 4.62 0.76 -2.26
CA ARG A 10 3.56 1.64 -1.78
C ARG A 10 2.92 1.06 -0.52
N LEU A 11 2.92 1.84 0.56
CA LEU A 11 2.17 1.54 1.78
C LEU A 11 0.90 2.37 1.77
N ILE A 12 -0.26 1.73 1.71
CA ILE A 12 -1.56 2.41 1.69
C ILE A 12 -2.17 2.34 3.09
N GLY A 13 -2.50 3.50 3.65
CA GLY A 13 -3.22 3.65 4.90
C GLY A 13 -4.54 4.40 4.72
N THR A 14 -5.29 4.55 5.81
CA THR A 14 -6.56 5.27 5.81
C THR A 14 -6.38 6.73 5.37
N ASP A 15 -5.36 7.39 5.93
CA ASP A 15 -5.12 8.83 5.75
C ASP A 15 -4.35 9.18 4.47
N GLY A 16 -3.92 8.18 3.70
CA GLY A 16 -3.03 8.42 2.58
C GLY A 16 -2.19 7.21 2.19
N TYR A 17 -1.11 7.47 1.48
CA TYR A 17 -0.12 6.47 1.13
C TYR A 17 1.31 7.01 1.23
N ILE A 18 2.24 6.09 1.40
CA ILE A 18 3.68 6.34 1.32
C ILE A 18 4.21 5.62 0.08
N ASP A 19 4.82 6.36 -0.83
CA ASP A 19 5.59 5.81 -1.94
C ASP A 19 7.08 5.80 -1.61
N MET A 20 7.67 4.60 -1.62
CA MET A 20 9.10 4.38 -1.50
C MET A 20 9.68 4.18 -2.90
N GLY A 21 10.46 5.15 -3.37
CA GLY A 21 11.24 5.07 -4.60
C GLY A 21 12.73 4.91 -4.33
N TRP A 22 13.53 4.85 -5.40
CA TRP A 22 14.99 4.71 -5.32
C TRP A 22 15.68 5.89 -4.63
N SER A 23 15.23 7.13 -4.91
CA SER A 23 15.86 8.35 -4.39
C SER A 23 14.88 9.27 -3.66
N SER A 24 13.64 8.84 -3.44
CA SER A 24 12.69 9.63 -2.65
C SER A 24 11.65 8.79 -1.91
N VAL A 25 11.16 9.38 -0.82
CA VAL A 25 10.01 8.89 -0.05
C VAL A 25 8.94 9.96 -0.07
N LYS A 26 7.75 9.64 -0.60
CA LYS A 26 6.62 10.57 -0.73
C LYS A 26 5.51 10.17 0.22
N VAL A 27 5.07 11.10 1.05
CA VAL A 27 3.87 10.99 1.87
C VAL A 27 2.76 11.78 1.21
N LYS A 28 1.69 11.08 0.84
CA LYS A 28 0.53 11.65 0.16
C LYS A 28 -0.70 11.45 1.02
N HIS A 29 -1.41 12.53 1.33
CA HIS A 29 -2.63 12.45 2.12
C HIS A 29 -3.86 12.29 1.23
N HIS A 30 -4.76 11.39 1.63
CA HIS A 30 -6.07 11.29 1.02
C HIS A 30 -6.87 12.55 1.33
N LYS A 31 -7.45 13.16 0.30
CA LYS A 31 -8.36 14.30 0.45
C LYS A 31 -9.80 13.87 0.71
N ILE A 32 -9.99 12.67 1.24
CA ILE A 32 -11.30 12.04 1.36
C ILE A 32 -11.90 12.47 2.71
N HIS A 33 -13.19 12.78 2.70
CA HIS A 33 -13.94 13.07 3.91
C HIS A 33 -14.04 11.81 4.80
N ASN A 34 -13.96 11.99 6.11
CA ASN A 34 -14.11 10.89 7.07
C ASN A 34 -15.56 10.39 7.13
N GLU A 35 -16.51 11.24 6.77
CA GLU A 35 -17.92 10.91 6.63
C GLU A 35 -18.23 10.37 5.22
N PRO A 36 -18.92 9.23 5.12
CA PRO A 36 -19.35 8.71 3.83
C PRO A 36 -20.39 9.65 3.21
N GLY A 37 -20.22 10.06 1.96
CA GLY A 37 -21.29 10.76 1.24
C GLY A 37 -22.54 9.88 1.07
N TYR A 38 -23.67 10.50 0.72
CA TYR A 38 -24.85 9.80 0.24
C TYR A 38 -25.52 10.56 -0.92
N GLY A 39 -26.18 9.83 -1.81
CA GLY A 39 -26.76 10.37 -3.04
C GLY A 39 -25.74 10.45 -4.18
N GLY A 40 -26.20 10.19 -5.41
CA GLY A 40 -25.34 10.15 -6.60
C GLY A 40 -25.10 8.73 -7.12
N TRP A 41 -24.01 8.08 -6.69
CA TRP A 41 -23.60 6.75 -7.18
C TRP A 41 -24.05 5.59 -6.28
N ASP A 42 -24.84 5.86 -5.24
CA ASP A 42 -25.40 4.85 -4.35
C ASP A 42 -26.91 4.63 -4.61
N SER A 43 -27.56 3.81 -3.79
CA SER A 43 -28.98 3.51 -3.94
C SER A 43 -29.90 4.53 -3.26
N PHE A 44 -29.39 5.63 -2.70
CA PHE A 44 -30.18 6.56 -1.89
C PHE A 44 -31.42 7.08 -2.63
N ASP A 45 -31.23 7.48 -3.89
CA ASP A 45 -32.29 8.05 -4.73
C ASP A 45 -33.35 7.00 -5.18
N THR A 46 -33.08 5.71 -4.96
CA THR A 46 -34.03 4.62 -5.29
C THR A 46 -35.04 4.33 -4.17
N PHE A 47 -34.81 4.85 -2.96
CA PHE A 47 -35.70 4.65 -1.82
C PHE A 47 -36.85 5.66 -1.82
N THR A 48 -37.91 5.36 -1.05
CA THR A 48 -39.06 6.27 -0.90
C THR A 48 -38.65 7.56 -0.18
N GLU A 49 -39.38 8.65 -0.40
CA GLU A 49 -39.12 9.94 0.28
C GLU A 49 -39.11 9.82 1.81
N ALA A 50 -39.93 8.93 2.38
CA ALA A 50 -39.97 8.69 3.82
C ALA A 50 -38.65 8.09 4.32
N GLN A 51 -38.12 7.09 3.62
CA GLN A 51 -36.86 6.44 3.94
C GLN A 51 -35.67 7.38 3.74
N GLN A 52 -35.69 8.18 2.67
CA GLN A 52 -34.66 9.21 2.43
C GLN A 52 -34.59 10.19 3.62
N LYS A 53 -35.74 10.73 4.06
CA LYS A 53 -35.82 11.66 5.20
C LYS A 53 -35.34 11.02 6.51
N GLU A 54 -35.68 9.75 6.74
CA GLU A 54 -35.20 9.01 7.92
C GLU A 54 -33.68 8.82 7.88
N TYR A 55 -33.13 8.43 6.73
CA TYR A 55 -31.70 8.29 6.52
C TYR A 55 -30.96 9.62 6.70
N GLU A 56 -31.47 10.72 6.14
CA GLU A 56 -30.87 12.04 6.33
C GLU A 56 -30.82 12.44 7.81
N LYS A 57 -31.89 12.15 8.55
CA LYS A 57 -31.96 12.45 9.99
C LYS A 57 -30.92 11.64 10.75
N TRP A 58 -30.81 10.34 10.48
CA TRP A 58 -29.77 9.48 11.03
C TRP A 58 -28.36 9.97 10.66
N TYR A 59 -28.15 10.31 9.39
CA TYR A 59 -26.86 10.75 8.87
C TYR A 59 -26.39 12.04 9.56
N LYS A 60 -27.25 13.05 9.65
CA LYS A 60 -26.95 14.32 10.33
C LYS A 60 -26.64 14.12 11.82
N ALA A 61 -27.30 13.16 12.47
CA ALA A 61 -27.05 12.82 13.87
C ALA A 61 -25.72 12.06 14.06
N LYS A 62 -25.38 11.14 13.15
CA LYS A 62 -24.18 10.31 13.22
C LYS A 62 -22.91 11.03 12.75
N TYR A 63 -23.05 11.88 11.73
CA TYR A 63 -21.97 12.63 11.09
C TYR A 63 -22.26 14.14 11.18
N PRO A 64 -22.21 14.74 12.39
CA PRO A 64 -22.41 16.18 12.54
C PRO A 64 -21.33 16.94 11.78
N LYS A 65 -21.69 18.07 11.13
CA LYS A 65 -20.74 18.91 10.42
C LYS A 65 -19.61 19.33 11.35
N LYS A 66 -18.40 18.86 11.05
CA LYS A 66 -17.17 19.30 11.72
C LYS A 66 -16.59 20.48 10.95
N PRO A 67 -15.93 21.44 11.61
CA PRO A 67 -15.12 22.43 10.91
C PRO A 67 -14.11 21.70 10.03
N GLY A 68 -13.85 22.24 8.83
CA GLY A 68 -12.91 21.64 7.89
C GLY A 68 -11.58 21.39 8.58
N THR A 69 -11.09 20.15 8.50
CA THR A 69 -9.77 19.82 9.02
C THR A 69 -8.74 20.26 7.98
N ILE A 70 -7.74 21.04 8.40
CA ILE A 70 -6.59 21.30 7.55
C ILE A 70 -5.85 19.97 7.42
N LEU A 71 -5.91 19.38 6.22
CA LEU A 71 -5.11 18.19 5.92
C LEU A 71 -3.63 18.58 5.98
N PRO A 72 -2.77 17.75 6.58
CA PRO A 72 -1.33 17.95 6.49
C PRO A 72 -0.92 18.07 5.02
N SER A 73 0.08 18.91 4.75
CA SER A 73 0.62 19.01 3.39
C SER A 73 1.26 17.68 3.01
N ASP A 74 1.16 17.32 1.73
CA ASP A 74 1.99 16.28 1.16
C ASP A 74 3.47 16.60 1.39
N LEU A 75 4.28 15.57 1.58
CA LEU A 75 5.70 15.70 1.87
C LEU A 75 6.52 14.79 0.96
N GLU A 76 7.66 15.29 0.49
CA GLU A 76 8.62 14.49 -0.25
C GLU A 76 10.00 14.66 0.38
N TYR A 77 10.61 13.54 0.73
CA TYR A 77 12.00 13.45 1.16
C TYR A 77 12.82 12.97 -0.02
N MET A 78 13.78 13.77 -0.46
CA MET A 78 14.70 13.41 -1.53
C MET A 78 16.08 13.10 -0.97
N ALA A 79 16.75 12.12 -1.56
CA ALA A 79 18.16 11.92 -1.36
C ALA A 79 18.97 13.13 -1.88
N PRO A 80 20.21 13.35 -1.39
CA PRO A 80 21.11 14.37 -1.93
C PRO A 80 21.27 14.29 -3.46
N GLU A 81 21.55 15.42 -4.11
CA GLU A 81 21.64 15.51 -5.58
C GLU A 81 22.69 14.56 -6.19
N ASP A 82 23.77 14.29 -5.45
CA ASP A 82 24.87 13.41 -5.82
C ASP A 82 24.68 11.95 -5.35
N TYR A 83 23.57 11.63 -4.69
CA TYR A 83 23.27 10.28 -4.25
C TYR A 83 22.84 9.38 -5.41
N SER A 84 23.42 8.18 -5.49
CA SER A 84 23.03 7.14 -6.44
C SER A 84 22.70 5.84 -5.73
N ALA A 85 21.40 5.57 -5.60
CA ALA A 85 20.90 4.31 -5.04
C ALA A 85 21.40 3.08 -5.83
N ASN A 86 21.56 3.23 -7.15
CA ASN A 86 22.10 2.17 -8.00
C ASN A 86 23.57 1.85 -7.65
N LEU A 87 24.40 2.88 -7.47
CA LEU A 87 25.80 2.70 -7.08
C LEU A 87 25.90 2.00 -5.72
N ASP A 88 25.16 2.50 -4.72
CA ASP A 88 25.15 1.93 -3.37
C ASP A 88 24.65 0.48 -3.36
N HIS A 89 23.61 0.18 -4.13
CA HIS A 89 23.07 -1.18 -4.27
C HIS A 89 24.15 -2.16 -4.76
N HIS A 90 24.92 -1.78 -5.78
CA HIS A 90 26.01 -2.61 -6.27
C HIS A 90 27.21 -2.66 -5.30
N ILE A 91 27.55 -1.55 -4.65
CA ILE A 91 28.61 -1.54 -3.62
C ILE A 91 28.27 -2.53 -2.50
N ASN A 92 27.02 -2.55 -2.02
CA ASN A 92 26.58 -3.50 -0.99
C ASN A 92 26.70 -4.95 -1.46
N PHE A 93 26.30 -5.24 -2.70
CA PHE A 93 26.47 -6.56 -3.30
C PHE A 93 27.94 -7.00 -3.33
N TYR A 94 28.85 -6.15 -3.82
CA TYR A 94 30.27 -6.49 -3.90
C TYR A 94 30.93 -6.61 -2.52
N LYS A 95 30.52 -5.81 -1.53
CA LYS A 95 30.96 -5.97 -0.14
C LYS A 95 30.54 -7.31 0.45
N GLY A 96 29.32 -7.76 0.16
CA GLY A 96 28.86 -9.11 0.52
C GLY A 96 29.79 -10.21 -0.01
N ILE A 97 30.22 -10.09 -1.28
CA ILE A 97 31.12 -11.06 -1.91
C ILE A 97 32.53 -11.01 -1.31
N ARG A 98 33.12 -9.80 -1.25
CA ARG A 98 34.55 -9.64 -0.96
C ARG A 98 34.87 -9.67 0.52
N GLU A 99 33.98 -9.10 1.32
CA GLU A 99 34.20 -8.85 2.74
C GLU A 99 33.31 -9.72 3.62
N LYS A 100 32.39 -10.50 3.02
CA LYS A 100 31.33 -11.22 3.75
C LYS A 100 30.51 -10.28 4.63
N ALA A 101 30.32 -9.04 4.16
CA ALA A 101 29.47 -8.08 4.84
C ALA A 101 28.03 -8.63 4.94
N PRO A 102 27.33 -8.43 6.06
CA PRO A 102 25.93 -8.83 6.19
C PRO A 102 25.07 -8.19 5.09
N ILE A 103 24.26 -9.01 4.43
CA ILE A 103 23.27 -8.56 3.44
C ILE A 103 21.92 -8.45 4.14
N VAL A 104 21.31 -7.26 4.09
CA VAL A 104 20.01 -7.00 4.73
C VAL A 104 18.89 -7.78 4.03
N GLU A 105 18.88 -7.75 2.70
CA GLU A 105 17.95 -8.48 1.84
C GLU A 105 18.61 -9.79 1.38
N ASP A 106 18.74 -10.74 2.31
CA ASP A 106 19.42 -12.00 2.06
C ASP A 106 18.58 -12.99 1.20
N ALA A 107 19.08 -14.21 1.03
CA ALA A 107 18.39 -15.23 0.24
C ALA A 107 16.99 -15.56 0.78
N LEU A 108 16.78 -15.54 2.10
CA LEU A 108 15.47 -15.83 2.69
C LEU A 108 14.50 -14.68 2.37
N PHE A 109 14.96 -13.43 2.48
CA PHE A 109 14.17 -12.27 2.06
C PHE A 109 13.72 -12.39 0.59
N GLY A 110 14.63 -12.75 -0.32
CA GLY A 110 14.31 -12.95 -1.73
C GLY A 110 13.25 -14.04 -1.96
N MET A 111 13.35 -15.15 -1.22
CA MET A 111 12.36 -16.24 -1.28
C MET A 111 11.00 -15.83 -0.71
N GLN A 112 10.98 -15.01 0.35
CA GLN A 112 9.75 -14.45 0.91
C GLN A 112 9.08 -13.46 -0.04
N ALA A 113 9.86 -12.65 -0.77
CA ALA A 113 9.35 -11.69 -1.74
C ALA A 113 8.78 -12.38 -3.00
N ALA A 114 9.45 -13.40 -3.52
CA ALA A 114 9.04 -14.09 -4.76
C ALA A 114 8.04 -15.24 -4.52
N GLY A 115 8.12 -15.90 -3.36
CA GLY A 115 7.36 -17.11 -3.02
C GLY A 115 5.84 -16.99 -3.20
N PRO A 116 5.19 -15.91 -2.71
CA PRO A 116 3.76 -15.70 -2.90
C PRO A 116 3.32 -15.65 -4.36
N ALA A 117 4.11 -15.04 -5.25
CA ALA A 117 3.78 -15.01 -6.69
C ALA A 117 3.82 -16.42 -7.31
N LEU A 118 4.81 -17.23 -6.92
CA LEU A 118 4.89 -18.63 -7.34
C LEU A 118 3.74 -19.47 -6.76
N ALA A 119 3.38 -19.24 -5.49
CA ALA A 119 2.24 -19.89 -4.84
C ALA A 119 0.91 -19.55 -5.52
N THR A 120 0.72 -18.30 -5.98
CA THR A 120 -0.46 -17.90 -6.77
C THR A 120 -0.54 -18.66 -8.09
N ASN A 121 0.56 -18.75 -8.83
CA ASN A 121 0.61 -19.53 -10.07
C ASN A 121 0.26 -21.01 -9.80
N LYS A 122 0.85 -21.60 -8.76
CA LYS A 122 0.56 -22.98 -8.36
C LYS A 122 -0.92 -23.17 -8.00
N SER A 123 -1.49 -22.28 -7.19
CA SER A 123 -2.90 -22.29 -6.80
C SER A 123 -3.82 -22.25 -8.02
N TYR A 124 -3.51 -21.39 -8.99
CA TYR A 124 -4.26 -21.27 -10.23
C TYR A 124 -4.26 -22.59 -11.03
N PHE A 125 -3.08 -23.18 -11.25
CA PHE A 125 -2.97 -24.42 -12.05
C PHE A 125 -3.56 -25.64 -11.33
N ASP A 126 -3.35 -25.74 -10.02
CA ASP A 126 -3.80 -26.89 -9.22
C ASP A 126 -5.27 -26.76 -8.76
N LYS A 127 -5.88 -25.57 -8.93
CA LYS A 127 -7.23 -25.24 -8.45
C LYS A 127 -7.42 -25.54 -6.95
N ALA A 128 -6.38 -25.29 -6.16
CA ALA A 128 -6.33 -25.61 -4.75
C ALA A 128 -5.65 -24.51 -3.95
N ILE A 129 -6.06 -24.36 -2.69
CA ILE A 129 -5.43 -23.42 -1.76
C ILE A 129 -4.00 -23.91 -1.48
N VAL A 130 -3.03 -23.07 -1.84
CA VAL A 130 -1.62 -23.28 -1.51
C VAL A 130 -1.34 -22.64 -0.15
N LYS A 131 -0.92 -23.44 0.83
CA LYS A 131 -0.47 -22.93 2.12
C LYS A 131 1.02 -22.62 2.05
N TRP A 132 1.41 -21.46 2.58
CA TRP A 132 2.78 -20.97 2.59
C TRP A 132 3.15 -20.55 4.00
N ASN A 133 4.31 -21.00 4.47
CA ASN A 133 4.91 -20.52 5.71
C ASN A 133 5.83 -19.33 5.38
N PRO A 134 5.48 -18.10 5.81
CA PRO A 134 6.26 -16.91 5.50
C PRO A 134 7.60 -16.87 6.25
N GLU A 135 7.74 -17.54 7.39
CA GLU A 135 8.97 -17.51 8.19
C GLU A 135 10.06 -18.37 7.56
N THR A 136 9.68 -19.53 7.02
CA THR A 136 10.63 -20.51 6.44
C THR A 136 10.69 -20.45 4.92
N ALA A 137 9.81 -19.66 4.30
CA ALA A 137 9.64 -19.58 2.85
C ALA A 137 9.41 -20.96 2.19
N GLN A 138 8.49 -21.74 2.77
CA GLN A 138 8.15 -23.09 2.32
C GLN A 138 6.65 -23.27 2.12
N LEU A 139 6.26 -24.16 1.21
CA LEU A 139 4.89 -24.66 1.17
C LEU A 139 4.61 -25.45 2.45
N ALA A 140 3.44 -25.21 3.05
CA ALA A 140 3.01 -25.83 4.31
C ALA A 140 2.07 -27.02 4.08
#